data_AF-A0A916XV24-F1
#
_entry.id   AF-A0A916XV24-F1
#
_cell.length_a   1.000
_cell.length_b   1.000
_cell.length_c   1.000
_cell.angle_alpha   90.00
_cell.angle_beta   90.00
_cell.angle_gamma   90.00
#
_symmetry.space_group_name_H-M   'P 1'
#
loop_
_entity.id
_entity.type
_entity.pdbx_description
1 polymer ?
#
loop_
_entity_poly.entity_id
_entity_poly.type
_entity_poly.pdbx_seq_one_letter_code
_entity_poly.pdbx_strand_id
1 'polypeptide(L)'
;MMMASRSVLTSLLTIVALALQPGVGMAERSPQAPALGARGTQTPWAATSWAETSKAETKAEAEADAKTVVLRVAVAEGEGEAEDPAAATEPPSGAPYMPTLARLSSILGSVHFLRRLCGDGEAEIWRDKMNEILVTLSPNAADRQILVAAFNDGFRAFESTYRNCTPAARVALARYQGEGASLSREISARYGN
;
A
#
# COMPACT_ATOMS: atom_id res chain seq x y z
N MET A 1 -46.60 36.29 2.35
CA MET A 1 -45.45 35.38 2.18
C MET A 1 -44.16 36.13 2.57
N MET A 2 -43.75 36.05 3.84
CA MET A 2 -42.53 36.66 4.38
C MET A 2 -41.91 35.67 5.39
N MET A 3 -41.21 34.65 4.91
CA MET A 3 -40.49 33.70 5.80
C MET A 3 -39.09 33.28 5.31
N ALA A 4 -38.65 33.72 4.13
CA ALA A 4 -37.34 33.32 3.58
C ALA A 4 -36.15 34.18 4.06
N SER A 5 -36.39 35.28 4.79
CA SER A 5 -35.34 36.29 5.07
C SER A 5 -34.61 36.12 6.41
N ARG A 6 -35.10 35.26 7.32
CA ARG A 6 -34.47 35.05 8.63
C ARG A 6 -33.29 34.09 8.57
N SER A 7 -33.35 33.04 7.74
CA SER A 7 -32.31 32.01 7.70
C SER A 7 -30.97 32.50 7.14
N VAL A 8 -30.99 33.42 6.16
CA VAL A 8 -29.76 33.96 5.57
C VAL A 8 -29.02 34.88 6.56
N LEU A 9 -29.76 35.64 7.37
CA LEU A 9 -29.15 36.47 8.42
C LEU A 9 -28.52 35.63 9.54
N THR A 10 -29.13 34.50 9.92
CA THR A 10 -28.56 33.63 10.95
C THR A 10 -27.24 33.00 10.49
N SER A 11 -27.15 32.55 9.22
CA SER A 11 -25.92 31.95 8.69
C SER A 11 -24.77 32.95 8.53
N LEU A 12 -25.05 34.22 8.20
CA LEU A 12 -24.01 35.24 8.09
C LEU A 12 -23.44 35.64 9.47
N LEU A 13 -24.25 35.64 10.52
CA LEU A 13 -23.78 35.94 11.88
C LEU A 13 -22.82 34.87 12.42
N THR A 14 -23.01 33.59 12.09
CA THR A 14 -22.13 32.51 12.56
C THR A 14 -20.74 32.58 11.92
N ILE A 15 -20.64 33.00 10.66
CA ILE A 15 -19.35 33.08 9.94
C ILE A 15 -18.48 34.20 10.52
N VAL A 16 -19.07 35.35 10.87
CA VAL A 16 -18.32 36.48 11.46
C VAL A 16 -17.80 36.12 12.86
N ALA A 17 -18.52 35.32 13.64
CA ALA A 17 -18.10 34.90 14.98
C ALA A 17 -16.86 33.97 14.97
N LEU A 18 -16.64 33.20 13.89
CA LEU A 18 -15.49 32.30 13.79
C LEU A 18 -14.18 33.01 13.42
N ALA A 19 -14.27 34.18 12.78
CA ALA A 19 -13.10 34.96 12.34
C ALA A 19 -12.47 35.82 13.46
N LEU A 20 -13.10 35.87 14.65
CA LEU A 20 -12.68 36.72 15.77
C LEU A 20 -12.04 35.95 16.92
N GLN A 21 -11.46 34.78 16.67
CA GLN A 21 -10.69 34.05 17.67
C GLN A 21 -9.21 34.50 17.63
N PRO A 22 -8.71 35.24 18.63
CA PRO A 22 -7.30 35.57 18.75
C PRO A 22 -6.48 34.31 19.08
N GLY A 23 -5.34 34.21 18.41
CA GLY A 23 -4.52 33.00 18.34
C GLY A 23 -4.01 32.45 19.68
N VAL A 24 -3.84 31.13 19.69
CA VAL A 24 -3.09 30.41 20.71
C VAL A 24 -1.70 30.13 20.17
N GLY A 25 -0.73 30.59 20.94
CA GLY A 25 0.67 30.70 20.58
C GLY A 25 1.41 29.38 20.40
N MET A 26 2.56 29.52 19.77
CA MET A 26 3.62 28.54 19.65
C MET A 26 4.06 27.99 21.01
N ALA A 27 4.32 26.70 21.08
CA ALA A 27 5.11 26.09 22.14
C ALA A 27 6.21 25.23 21.50
N GLU A 28 7.45 25.68 21.68
CA GLU A 28 8.69 24.94 21.44
C GLU A 28 8.64 23.54 22.07
N ARG A 29 9.06 22.51 21.31
CA ARG A 29 9.36 21.18 21.86
C ARG A 29 10.83 20.86 21.60
N SER A 30 11.63 21.12 22.62
CA SER A 30 13.00 20.65 22.83
C SER A 30 13.09 19.10 22.78
N PRO A 31 14.27 18.49 22.49
CA PRO A 31 14.38 17.07 22.19
C PRO A 31 14.50 16.25 23.48
N GLN A 32 13.62 15.26 23.64
CA GLN A 32 13.79 14.21 24.65
C GLN A 32 13.58 12.85 23.97
N ALA A 33 14.64 12.04 23.99
CA ALA A 33 14.55 10.61 23.73
C ALA A 33 13.65 9.95 24.80
N PRO A 34 12.75 9.02 24.43
CA PRO A 34 12.16 8.12 25.41
C PRO A 34 12.82 6.74 25.38
N ALA A 35 13.03 6.26 26.59
CA ALA A 35 13.38 4.91 26.93
C ALA A 35 12.31 3.89 26.50
N LEU A 36 12.79 2.66 26.38
CA LEU A 36 12.10 1.38 26.35
C LEU A 36 10.69 1.35 26.98
N GLY A 37 9.74 0.78 26.24
CA GLY A 37 8.59 0.09 26.81
C GLY A 37 7.26 0.85 26.83
N ALA A 38 6.56 0.88 25.69
CA ALA A 38 5.11 0.93 25.66
C ALA A 38 4.61 0.31 24.36
N ARG A 39 3.78 -0.73 24.49
CA ARG A 39 3.09 -1.43 23.40
C ARG A 39 1.97 -0.51 22.91
N GLY A 40 2.32 0.46 22.07
CA GLY A 40 1.37 1.41 21.48
C GLY A 40 0.56 0.72 20.39
N THR A 41 -0.75 0.63 20.58
CA THR A 41 -1.71 0.28 19.53
C THR A 41 -1.70 1.40 18.48
N GLN A 42 -0.82 1.26 17.49
CA GLN A 42 -0.90 1.99 16.24
C GLN A 42 -2.19 1.51 15.55
N THR A 43 -3.25 2.31 15.56
CA THR A 43 -4.39 2.07 14.68
C THR A 43 -3.92 2.27 13.24
N PRO A 44 -3.99 1.25 12.36
CA PRO A 44 -3.65 1.43 10.96
C PRO A 44 -4.70 2.33 10.31
N TRP A 45 -4.23 3.36 9.60
CA TRP A 45 -5.05 4.31 8.84
C TRP A 45 -5.88 3.65 7.72
N ALA A 46 -5.68 2.35 7.49
CA ALA A 46 -6.58 1.51 6.71
C ALA A 46 -8.00 1.45 7.34
N ALA A 47 -8.20 1.61 8.64
CA ALA A 47 -9.46 1.25 9.30
C ALA A 47 -10.65 2.24 9.17
N THR A 48 -10.66 3.24 8.28
CA THR A 48 -11.81 4.17 8.14
C THR A 48 -12.53 4.16 6.78
N SER A 49 -12.27 3.18 5.91
CA SER A 49 -13.06 3.07 4.67
C SER A 49 -13.44 1.66 4.20
N TRP A 50 -12.76 0.59 4.64
CA TRP A 50 -13.04 -0.77 4.14
C TRP A 50 -13.60 -1.76 5.18
N ALA A 51 -13.65 -1.39 6.46
CA ALA A 51 -14.23 -2.22 7.52
C ALA A 51 -15.74 -1.96 7.75
N GLU A 52 -16.27 -0.81 7.31
CA GLU A 52 -17.70 -0.47 7.48
C GLU A 52 -18.59 -1.02 6.36
N THR A 53 -18.07 -1.20 5.14
CA THR A 53 -18.82 -1.80 4.03
C THR A 53 -18.93 -3.32 4.15
N SER A 54 -17.89 -3.98 4.67
CA SER A 54 -17.81 -5.45 4.77
C SER A 54 -18.63 -6.08 5.92
N LYS A 55 -19.07 -5.27 6.90
CA LYS A 55 -19.87 -5.74 8.04
C LYS A 55 -21.38 -5.74 7.77
N ALA A 56 -21.84 -5.10 6.70
CA ALA A 56 -23.26 -5.06 6.33
C ALA A 56 -23.71 -6.27 5.50
N GLU A 57 -22.82 -6.87 4.72
CA GLU A 57 -23.17 -7.97 3.79
C GLU A 57 -23.13 -9.36 4.47
N THR A 58 -22.28 -9.57 5.47
CA THR A 58 -22.09 -10.91 6.09
C THR A 58 -23.14 -11.28 7.16
N LYS A 59 -24.03 -10.36 7.55
CA LYS A 59 -25.07 -10.63 8.56
C LYS A 59 -26.36 -11.25 7.99
N ALA A 60 -26.54 -11.26 6.66
CA ALA A 60 -27.80 -11.70 6.04
C ALA A 60 -27.88 -13.20 5.71
N GLU A 61 -26.76 -13.95 5.71
CA GLU A 61 -26.73 -15.33 5.20
C GLU A 61 -26.41 -16.40 6.28
N ALA A 62 -26.22 -16.02 7.54
CA ALA A 62 -25.81 -16.92 8.63
C ALA A 62 -26.97 -17.45 9.50
N GLU A 63 -28.14 -17.71 8.92
CA GLU A 63 -29.21 -18.50 9.53
C GLU A 63 -29.76 -19.53 8.53
N ALA A 64 -28.93 -20.48 8.09
CA ALA A 64 -29.42 -21.77 7.62
C ALA A 64 -28.35 -22.87 7.75
N ASP A 65 -28.74 -23.87 8.54
CA ASP A 65 -28.25 -25.25 8.50
C ASP A 65 -26.92 -25.61 9.15
N ALA A 66 -26.94 -25.54 10.48
CA ALA A 66 -26.12 -26.37 11.34
C ALA A 66 -26.69 -27.80 11.42
N LYS A 67 -26.44 -28.66 10.44
CA LYS A 67 -26.52 -30.12 10.66
C LYS A 67 -25.72 -30.89 9.61
N THR A 68 -24.59 -31.46 10.04
CA THR A 68 -23.99 -32.74 9.60
C THR A 68 -22.46 -32.65 9.72
N VAL A 69 -21.98 -32.60 10.95
CA VAL A 69 -20.73 -33.31 11.28
C VAL A 69 -21.13 -34.77 11.39
N VAL A 70 -20.62 -35.67 10.53
CA VAL A 70 -19.74 -36.81 10.89
C VAL A 70 -19.27 -37.52 9.61
N LEU A 71 -17.97 -37.84 9.57
CA LEU A 71 -17.39 -39.03 8.92
C LEU A 71 -17.23 -39.03 7.39
N ARG A 72 -16.00 -38.74 6.94
CA ARG A 72 -15.09 -39.73 6.32
C ARG A 72 -13.77 -39.07 5.94
N VAL A 73 -12.67 -39.60 6.49
CA VAL A 73 -11.34 -39.47 5.88
C VAL A 73 -11.40 -40.22 4.56
N ALA A 74 -11.36 -39.49 3.47
CA ALA A 74 -11.07 -40.01 2.14
C ALA A 74 -9.95 -39.14 1.57
N VAL A 75 -8.80 -39.77 1.35
CA VAL A 75 -7.72 -39.22 0.53
C VAL A 75 -8.31 -39.04 -0.87
N ALA A 76 -8.42 -37.78 -1.29
CA ALA A 76 -8.70 -37.42 -2.66
C ALA A 76 -7.50 -36.61 -3.14
N GLU A 77 -6.76 -37.19 -4.09
CA GLU A 77 -5.95 -36.43 -5.03
C GLU A 77 -6.86 -35.38 -5.66
N GLY A 78 -6.66 -34.14 -5.22
CA GLY A 78 -7.25 -32.96 -5.81
C GLY A 78 -6.20 -32.31 -6.69
N GLU A 79 -6.22 -32.66 -7.98
CA GLU A 79 -5.80 -31.74 -9.02
C GLU A 79 -6.69 -30.48 -8.91
N GLY A 80 -6.05 -29.33 -8.70
CA GLY A 80 -6.69 -28.01 -8.58
C GLY A 80 -5.68 -27.06 -7.95
N GLU A 81 -5.16 -26.02 -8.59
CA GLU A 81 -5.68 -25.22 -9.69
C GLU A 81 -4.46 -24.77 -10.49
N ALA A 82 -4.36 -25.17 -11.76
CA ALA A 82 -3.47 -24.50 -12.67
C ALA A 82 -3.97 -23.05 -12.76
N GLU A 83 -3.11 -22.08 -12.39
CA GLU A 83 -3.31 -20.67 -12.70
C GLU A 83 -3.80 -20.55 -14.15
N ASP A 84 -4.98 -19.96 -14.30
CA ASP A 84 -5.59 -19.68 -15.59
C ASP A 84 -4.58 -18.98 -16.51
N PRO A 85 -4.15 -19.59 -17.64
CA PRO A 85 -3.18 -18.97 -18.54
C PRO A 85 -3.82 -17.87 -19.42
N ALA A 86 -5.07 -17.47 -19.18
CA ALA A 86 -5.82 -16.56 -20.04
C ALA A 86 -5.64 -15.06 -19.75
N ALA A 87 -4.47 -14.60 -19.27
CA ALA A 87 -4.23 -13.18 -19.00
C ALA A 87 -3.07 -12.56 -19.80
N ALA A 88 -2.90 -12.89 -21.09
CA ALA A 88 -2.06 -12.08 -21.98
C ALA A 88 -2.45 -12.30 -23.45
N THR A 89 -3.56 -11.68 -23.89
CA THR A 89 -3.88 -11.63 -25.34
C THR A 89 -3.27 -10.41 -26.02
N GLU A 90 -2.87 -9.38 -25.26
CA GLU A 90 -2.23 -8.18 -25.79
C GLU A 90 -0.71 -8.23 -25.60
N PRO A 91 0.09 -7.88 -26.62
CA PRO A 91 1.53 -7.75 -26.47
C PRO A 91 1.89 -6.58 -25.52
N PRO A 92 3.09 -6.59 -24.93
CA PRO A 92 3.61 -5.45 -24.19
C PRO A 92 3.58 -4.17 -25.04
N SER A 93 3.36 -3.01 -24.43
CA SER A 93 3.23 -1.74 -25.18
C SER A 93 4.51 -1.33 -25.90
N GLY A 94 5.67 -1.82 -25.46
CA GLY A 94 6.98 -1.39 -25.95
C GLY A 94 7.32 0.05 -25.58
N ALA A 95 6.63 0.65 -24.60
CA ALA A 95 6.87 2.04 -24.22
C ALA A 95 8.33 2.25 -23.74
N PRO A 96 9.00 3.35 -24.14
CA PRO A 96 10.42 3.56 -23.84
C PRO A 96 10.77 3.59 -22.35
N TYR A 97 9.82 3.91 -21.48
CA TYR A 97 10.00 3.95 -20.03
C TYR A 97 9.87 2.58 -19.36
N MET A 98 9.28 1.58 -20.02
CA MET A 98 8.98 0.27 -19.40
C MET A 98 10.21 -0.45 -18.84
N PRO A 99 11.38 -0.47 -19.50
CA PRO A 99 12.57 -1.09 -18.92
C PRO A 99 13.02 -0.42 -17.61
N THR A 100 13.01 0.92 -17.58
CA THR A 100 13.37 1.69 -16.38
C THR A 100 12.35 1.50 -15.26
N LEU A 101 11.06 1.43 -15.62
CA LEU A 101 9.97 1.19 -14.67
C LEU A 101 9.98 -0.24 -14.11
N ALA A 102 10.31 -1.24 -14.93
CA ALA A 102 10.52 -2.62 -14.48
C ALA A 102 11.71 -2.70 -13.51
N ARG A 103 12.82 -2.01 -13.81
CA ARG A 103 13.94 -1.90 -12.86
C ARG A 103 13.50 -1.26 -11.55
N LEU A 104 12.77 -0.15 -11.59
CA LEU A 104 12.23 0.50 -10.39
C LEU A 104 11.34 -0.46 -9.58
N SER A 105 10.47 -1.21 -10.26
CA SER A 105 9.58 -2.20 -9.63
C SER A 105 10.38 -3.28 -8.88
N SER A 106 11.47 -3.78 -9.49
CA SER A 106 12.40 -4.71 -8.83
C SER A 106 13.12 -4.11 -7.61
N ILE A 107 13.50 -2.83 -7.68
CA ILE A 107 14.06 -2.12 -6.52
C ILE A 107 13.03 -2.05 -5.38
N LEU A 108 11.76 -1.74 -5.68
CA LEU A 108 10.70 -1.68 -4.65
C LEU A 108 10.53 -3.04 -3.94
N GLY A 109 10.52 -4.15 -4.68
CA GLY A 109 10.44 -5.50 -4.10
C GLY A 109 11.65 -5.84 -3.21
N SER A 110 12.85 -5.47 -3.66
CA SER A 110 14.09 -5.64 -2.90
C SER A 110 14.08 -4.86 -1.59
N VAL A 111 13.67 -3.59 -1.64
CA VAL A 111 13.59 -2.71 -0.46
C VAL A 111 12.52 -3.21 0.51
N HIS A 112 11.37 -3.66 -0.01
CA HIS A 112 10.30 -4.24 0.79
C HIS A 112 10.80 -5.42 1.63
N PHE A 113 11.48 -6.38 1.01
CA PHE A 113 12.05 -7.52 1.73
C PHE A 113 13.06 -7.09 2.80
N LEU A 114 14.05 -6.28 2.42
CA LEU A 114 15.15 -5.90 3.30
C LEU A 114 14.68 -5.09 4.51
N ARG A 115 13.69 -4.20 4.35
CA ARG A 115 13.10 -3.46 5.47
C ARG A 115 12.34 -4.36 6.42
N ARG A 116 11.55 -5.29 5.89
CA ARG A 116 10.83 -6.27 6.71
C ARG A 116 11.79 -7.13 7.53
N LEU A 117 12.87 -7.60 6.88
CA LEU A 117 13.92 -8.39 7.50
C LEU A 117 14.64 -7.62 8.63
N CYS A 118 14.83 -6.30 8.46
CA CYS A 118 15.53 -5.44 9.40
C CYS A 118 14.65 -4.81 10.48
N GLY A 119 13.36 -5.18 10.56
CA GLY A 119 12.45 -4.75 11.62
C GLY A 119 11.98 -3.30 11.49
N ASP A 120 11.94 -2.78 10.26
CA ASP A 120 11.41 -1.45 9.98
C ASP A 120 9.88 -1.46 10.00
N GLY A 121 9.27 -0.58 10.80
CA GLY A 121 7.81 -0.50 10.96
C GLY A 121 7.05 -0.10 9.69
N GLU A 122 7.74 0.53 8.74
CA GLU A 122 7.18 1.03 7.48
C GLU A 122 7.55 0.14 6.29
N ALA A 123 7.74 -1.17 6.51
CA ALA A 123 8.10 -2.09 5.43
C ALA A 123 6.97 -2.26 4.41
N GLU A 124 5.70 -2.17 4.82
CA GLU A 124 4.54 -2.41 3.93
C GLU A 124 4.30 -1.28 2.91
N ILE A 125 4.76 -0.05 3.20
CA ILE A 125 4.60 1.10 2.29
C ILE A 125 5.18 0.83 0.89
N TRP A 126 6.17 -0.06 0.77
CA TRP A 126 6.82 -0.39 -0.50
C TRP A 126 5.92 -1.25 -1.41
N ARG A 127 5.02 -2.07 -0.83
CA ARG A 127 3.96 -2.72 -1.61
C ARG A 127 2.92 -1.72 -2.07
N ASP A 128 2.56 -0.78 -1.21
CA ASP A 128 1.60 0.27 -1.56
C ASP A 128 2.13 1.15 -2.69
N LYS A 129 3.43 1.48 -2.67
CA LYS A 129 4.09 2.20 -3.77
C LYS A 129 4.06 1.42 -5.08
N MET A 130 4.23 0.10 -5.05
CA MET A 130 4.06 -0.73 -6.25
C MET A 130 2.62 -0.70 -6.76
N ASN A 131 1.63 -0.79 -5.86
CA ASN A 131 0.23 -0.67 -6.22
C ASN A 131 -0.11 0.71 -6.81
N GLU A 132 0.44 1.79 -6.23
CA GLU A 132 0.28 3.16 -6.73
C GLU A 132 0.79 3.29 -8.17
N ILE A 133 1.93 2.67 -8.50
CA ILE A 133 2.44 2.59 -9.87
C ILE A 133 1.42 1.90 -10.78
N LEU A 134 0.90 0.73 -10.40
CA LEU A 134 -0.05 -0.02 -11.23
C LEU A 134 -1.37 0.72 -11.43
N VAL A 135 -1.90 1.37 -10.39
CA VAL A 135 -3.14 2.15 -10.48
C VAL A 135 -2.94 3.39 -11.35
N THR A 136 -1.85 4.13 -11.12
CA THR A 136 -1.59 5.39 -11.83
C THR A 136 -1.31 5.17 -13.30
N LEU A 137 -0.50 4.17 -13.66
CA LEU A 137 -0.23 3.86 -15.06
C LEU A 137 -1.39 3.16 -15.76
N SER A 138 -2.20 2.39 -15.02
CA SER A 138 -3.23 1.50 -15.59
C SER A 138 -2.69 0.71 -16.81
N PRO A 139 -1.58 -0.04 -16.65
CA PRO A 139 -0.94 -0.74 -17.76
C PRO A 139 -1.85 -1.84 -18.32
N ASN A 140 -1.63 -2.21 -19.59
CA ASN A 140 -2.27 -3.39 -20.16
C ASN A 140 -1.82 -4.68 -19.44
N ALA A 141 -2.47 -5.80 -19.73
CA ALA A 141 -2.23 -7.06 -19.01
C ALA A 141 -0.76 -7.51 -19.08
N ALA A 142 -0.12 -7.41 -20.25
CA ALA A 142 1.26 -7.82 -20.44
C ALA A 142 2.26 -6.92 -19.69
N ASP A 143 2.09 -5.60 -19.77
CA ASP A 143 2.95 -4.67 -19.03
C ASP A 143 2.75 -4.81 -17.52
N ARG A 144 1.51 -5.02 -17.06
CA ARG A 144 1.22 -5.32 -15.65
C ARG A 144 1.98 -6.56 -15.18
N GLN A 145 1.97 -7.64 -15.96
CA GLN A 145 2.70 -8.86 -15.64
C GLN A 145 4.21 -8.60 -15.52
N ILE A 146 4.79 -7.85 -16.45
CA ILE A 146 6.22 -7.49 -16.42
C ILE A 146 6.56 -6.74 -15.11
N LEU A 147 5.77 -5.73 -14.75
CA LEU A 147 6.03 -4.93 -13.56
C LEU A 147 5.88 -5.74 -12.26
N VAL A 148 4.85 -6.58 -12.18
CA VAL A 148 4.61 -7.46 -11.02
C VAL A 148 5.71 -8.52 -10.92
N ALA A 149 6.10 -9.14 -12.03
CA ALA A 149 7.19 -10.11 -12.07
C ALA A 149 8.50 -9.46 -11.59
N ALA A 150 8.84 -8.28 -12.10
CA ALA A 150 10.05 -7.58 -11.69
C ALA A 150 10.08 -7.27 -10.18
N PHE A 151 8.95 -6.84 -9.60
CA PHE A 151 8.82 -6.66 -8.14
C PHE A 151 9.09 -7.97 -7.38
N ASN A 152 8.43 -9.05 -7.79
CA ASN A 152 8.58 -10.36 -7.15
C ASN A 152 10.01 -10.89 -7.26
N ASP A 153 10.67 -10.67 -8.40
CA ASP A 153 12.05 -11.07 -8.62
C ASP A 153 13.00 -10.30 -7.68
N GLY A 154 12.81 -8.99 -7.53
CA GLY A 154 13.58 -8.18 -6.60
C GLY A 154 13.39 -8.62 -5.14
N PHE A 155 12.16 -8.98 -4.77
CA PHE A 155 11.86 -9.53 -3.45
C PHE A 155 12.60 -10.86 -3.20
N ARG A 156 12.47 -11.81 -4.15
CA ARG A 156 13.05 -13.15 -4.08
C ARG A 156 14.59 -13.14 -4.11
N ALA A 157 15.19 -12.14 -4.77
CA ALA A 157 16.64 -11.98 -4.86
C ALA A 157 17.31 -11.91 -3.48
N PHE A 158 16.69 -11.19 -2.53
CA PHE A 158 17.20 -11.10 -1.16
C PHE A 158 16.61 -12.16 -0.23
N GLU A 159 15.38 -12.61 -0.48
CA GLU A 159 14.74 -13.69 0.26
C GLU A 159 15.55 -14.98 0.21
N SER A 160 16.14 -15.34 -0.93
CA SER A 160 16.98 -16.54 -1.03
C SER A 160 18.29 -16.44 -0.23
N THR A 161 18.79 -15.23 0.00
CA THR A 161 20.14 -14.97 0.53
C THR A 161 20.16 -14.66 2.02
N TYR A 162 19.18 -13.88 2.52
CA TYR A 162 19.17 -13.42 3.91
C TYR A 162 18.03 -14.05 4.72
N ARG A 163 18.38 -14.52 5.92
CA ARG A 163 17.42 -15.03 6.93
C ARG A 163 17.30 -14.12 8.15
N ASN A 164 18.30 -13.29 8.40
CA ASN A 164 18.34 -12.30 9.46
C ASN A 164 18.95 -10.99 8.93
N CYS A 165 18.65 -9.86 9.56
CA CYS A 165 19.25 -8.59 9.18
C CYS A 165 20.74 -8.55 9.54
N THR A 166 21.60 -8.53 8.52
CA THR A 166 23.06 -8.43 8.66
C THR A 166 23.55 -7.01 8.33
N PRO A 167 24.80 -6.64 8.68
CA PRO A 167 25.41 -5.40 8.20
C PRO A 167 25.38 -5.28 6.67
N ALA A 168 25.64 -6.38 5.96
CA ALA A 168 25.57 -6.43 4.50
C ALA A 168 24.14 -6.14 3.97
N ALA A 169 23.11 -6.69 4.62
CA ALA A 169 21.72 -6.43 4.25
C ALA A 169 21.35 -4.94 4.42
N ARG A 170 21.84 -4.28 5.47
CA ARG A 170 21.63 -2.83 5.66
C ARG A 170 22.32 -1.99 4.59
N VAL A 171 23.53 -2.36 4.19
CA VAL A 171 24.25 -1.70 3.09
C VAL A 171 23.50 -1.89 1.78
N ALA A 172 23.01 -3.10 1.49
CA ALA A 172 22.18 -3.37 0.33
C ALA A 172 20.91 -2.49 0.34
N LEU A 173 20.22 -2.41 1.48
CA LEU A 173 19.03 -1.58 1.64
C LEU A 173 19.30 -0.11 1.29
N ALA A 174 20.37 0.47 1.84
CA ALA A 174 20.74 1.87 1.57
C ALA A 174 21.06 2.10 0.08
N ARG A 175 21.79 1.18 -0.55
CA ARG A 175 22.12 1.25 -1.97
C ARG A 175 20.86 1.21 -2.85
N TYR A 176 19.95 0.27 -2.58
CA TYR A 176 18.73 0.11 -3.36
C TYR A 176 17.78 1.30 -3.19
N GLN A 177 17.70 1.91 -2.00
CA GLN A 177 16.97 3.17 -1.82
C GLN A 177 17.55 4.31 -2.68
N GLY A 178 18.88 4.45 -2.71
CA GLY A 178 19.55 5.45 -3.54
C GLY A 178 19.33 5.24 -5.04
N GLU A 179 19.34 3.98 -5.50
CA GLU A 179 19.02 3.62 -6.88
C GLU A 179 17.56 3.91 -7.22
N GLY A 180 16.61 3.48 -6.38
CA GLY A 180 15.19 3.73 -6.59
C GLY A 180 14.84 5.22 -6.67
N ALA A 181 15.47 6.04 -5.81
CA ALA A 181 15.31 7.50 -5.87
C ALA A 181 15.86 8.10 -7.18
N SER A 182 16.96 7.54 -7.70
CA SER A 182 17.55 8.00 -8.96
C SER A 182 16.69 7.62 -10.17
N LEU A 183 16.21 6.37 -10.23
CA LEU A 183 15.30 5.90 -11.27
C LEU A 183 13.99 6.70 -11.29
N SER A 184 13.42 7.00 -10.12
CA SER A 184 12.18 7.78 -10.02
C SER A 184 12.36 9.19 -10.60
N ARG A 185 13.48 9.86 -10.29
CA ARG A 185 13.82 11.16 -10.87
C ARG A 185 14.06 11.07 -12.37
N GLU A 186 14.74 10.03 -12.83
CA GLU A 186 15.00 9.81 -14.25
C GLU A 186 13.71 9.64 -15.05
N ILE A 187 12.79 8.80 -14.57
CA ILE A 187 11.48 8.59 -15.22
C ILE A 187 10.72 9.91 -15.29
N SER A 188 10.65 10.65 -14.18
CA SER A 188 9.94 11.93 -14.12
C SER A 188 10.56 12.96 -15.06
N ALA A 189 11.89 13.07 -15.10
CA ALA A 189 12.59 14.04 -15.92
C ALA A 189 12.45 13.77 -17.42
N ARG A 190 12.36 12.49 -17.82
CA ARG A 190 12.27 12.11 -19.24
C ARG A 190 10.83 11.97 -19.76
N TYR A 191 9.90 11.56 -18.90
CA TYR A 191 8.55 11.12 -19.30
C TYR A 191 7.41 11.79 -18.51
N GLY A 192 7.71 12.75 -17.63
CA GLY A 192 6.72 13.39 -16.76
C GLY A 192 6.04 14.65 -17.33
N ASN A 193 6.20 14.93 -18.63
CA ASN A 193 5.60 16.09 -19.31
C ASN A 193 4.51 15.66 -20.28
#